data_AF-I1CX73-F1
#
_entry.id   AF-I1CX73-F1
#
_cell.length_a   1.000
_cell.length_b   1.000
_cell.length_c   1.000
_cell.angle_alpha   90.00
_cell.angle_beta   90.00
_cell.angle_gamma   90.00
#
_symmetry.space_group_name_H-M   'P 1'
#
loop_
_entity.id
_entity.type
_entity.pdbx_description
1 polymer ?
#
loop_
_entity_poly.entity_id
_entity_poly.type
_entity_poly.pdbx_seq_one_letter_code
_entity_poly.pdbx_strand_id
1 'polypeptide(L)'
;MGYGLELLSGVRSQPVLWLVVGAGLLASTALWVYARRRFLSVRVTTTALWQGGERLEVERIAEIDDVEAPPGTRVLGGGLGVPRKFAEVPLRLTDGTVVLAWARDGAAFREALRETLRDRT
;
A
#
# COMPACT_ATOMS: atom_id res chain seq x y z
N MET A 1 11.82 11.59 -33.29
CA MET A 1 12.16 11.56 -34.73
C MET A 1 11.36 10.40 -35.33
N GLY A 2 10.21 10.65 -35.97
CA GLY A 2 9.38 9.55 -36.48
C GLY A 2 8.11 9.98 -37.22
N TYR A 3 7.47 11.08 -36.79
CA TYR A 3 6.22 11.54 -37.42
C TYR A 3 6.41 12.16 -38.82
N GLY A 4 7.55 12.82 -39.08
CA GLY A 4 7.78 13.49 -40.37
C GLY A 4 8.18 12.57 -41.52
N LEU A 5 8.75 11.39 -41.22
CA LEU A 5 9.22 10.44 -42.23
C LEU A 5 8.11 9.50 -42.72
N GLU A 6 7.11 9.18 -41.90
CA GLU A 6 5.99 8.32 -42.31
C GLU A 6 5.08 8.97 -43.35
N LEU A 7 4.96 10.30 -43.34
CA LEU A 7 4.20 11.04 -44.35
C LEU A 7 4.84 10.97 -45.75
N LEU A 8 6.15 10.72 -45.82
CA LEU A 8 6.89 10.60 -47.08
C LEU A 8 6.95 9.16 -47.61
N SER A 9 6.68 8.14 -46.77
CA SER A 9 6.88 6.73 -47.13
C SER A 9 5.66 6.03 -47.74
N GLY A 10 4.49 6.68 -47.79
CA GLY A 10 3.27 6.08 -48.36
C GLY A 10 2.72 4.88 -47.58
N VAL A 11 3.27 4.58 -46.40
CA VAL A 11 2.72 3.59 -45.47
C VAL A 11 1.44 4.18 -44.88
N ARG A 12 0.32 3.47 -45.03
CA ARG A 12 -0.97 3.86 -44.49
C ARG A 12 -0.83 4.06 -42.98
N SER A 13 -0.71 5.31 -42.52
CA SER A 13 -0.73 5.65 -41.10
C SER A 13 -1.95 4.99 -40.47
N GLN A 14 -1.74 4.15 -39.46
CA GLN A 14 -2.79 3.40 -38.76
C GLN A 14 -3.13 4.12 -37.44
N PRO A 15 -3.87 5.24 -37.45
CA PRO A 15 -4.22 5.96 -36.22
C PRO A 15 -5.01 5.06 -35.26
N VAL A 16 -5.78 4.11 -35.79
CA VAL A 16 -6.50 3.11 -35.00
C VAL A 16 -5.55 2.26 -34.16
N LEU A 17 -4.40 1.85 -34.71
CA LEU A 17 -3.41 1.08 -33.96
C LEU A 17 -2.85 1.90 -32.81
N TRP A 18 -2.48 3.17 -33.06
CA TRP A 18 -1.99 4.07 -32.02
C TRP A 18 -3.03 4.35 -30.94
N LEU A 19 -4.32 4.47 -31.29
CA LEU A 19 -5.41 4.61 -30.33
C LEU A 19 -5.55 3.35 -29.46
N VAL A 20 -5.48 2.15 -30.05
CA VAL A 20 -5.54 0.89 -29.29
C VAL A 20 -4.36 0.76 -28.34
N VAL A 21 -3.14 1.07 -28.80
CA VAL A 21 -1.94 1.06 -27.95
C VAL A 21 -2.08 2.08 -26.81
N GLY A 22 -2.50 3.32 -27.12
CA GLY A 22 -2.72 4.36 -26.13
C GLY A 22 -3.77 3.96 -25.08
N ALA A 23 -4.90 3.41 -25.52
CA ALA A 23 -5.95 2.91 -24.64
C ALA A 23 -5.47 1.75 -23.76
N GLY A 24 -4.68 0.82 -24.32
CA GLY A 24 -4.11 -0.31 -23.57
C GLY A 24 -3.14 0.15 -22.48
N LEU A 25 -2.28 1.12 -22.79
CA LEU A 25 -1.35 1.72 -21.82
C LEU A 25 -2.10 2.48 -20.72
N LEU A 26 -3.14 3.24 -21.08
CA LEU A 26 -4.00 3.93 -20.14
C LEU A 26 -4.72 2.96 -19.20
N ALA A 27 -5.35 1.91 -19.74
CA ALA A 27 -6.06 0.90 -18.97
C ALA A 27 -5.12 0.17 -18.01
N SER A 28 -3.92 -0.22 -18.48
CA SER A 28 -2.89 -0.86 -17.67
C SER A 28 -2.42 0.03 -16.53
N THR A 29 -2.18 1.31 -16.82
CA THR A 29 -1.78 2.30 -15.81
C THR A 29 -2.89 2.56 -14.80
N ALA A 30 -4.14 2.68 -15.26
CA ALA A 30 -5.30 2.87 -14.40
C ALA A 30 -5.50 1.68 -13.46
N LEU A 31 -5.37 0.45 -13.97
CA LEU A 31 -5.46 -0.77 -13.17
C LEU A 31 -4.35 -0.81 -12.10
N TRP A 32 -3.11 -0.46 -12.47
CA TRP A 32 -1.99 -0.42 -11.54
C TRP A 32 -2.19 0.63 -10.44
N VAL A 33 -2.63 1.84 -10.80
CA VAL A 33 -2.93 2.90 -9.83
C VAL A 33 -4.09 2.51 -8.91
N TYR A 34 -5.14 1.90 -9.46
CA TYR A 34 -6.29 1.42 -8.70
C TYR A 34 -5.86 0.37 -7.67
N ALA A 35 -5.14 -0.67 -8.11
CA ALA A 35 -4.62 -1.70 -7.23
C ALA A 35 -3.75 -1.07 -6.12
N ARG A 36 -2.84 -0.17 -6.49
CA ARG A 36 -1.96 0.50 -5.53
C ARG A 36 -2.74 1.31 -4.51
N ARG A 37 -3.76 2.08 -4.91
CA ARG A 37 -4.59 2.88 -3.99
C ARG A 37 -5.45 2.00 -3.10
N ARG A 38 -5.98 0.90 -3.62
CA ARG A 38 -6.90 0.02 -2.89
C ARG A 38 -6.17 -0.82 -1.85
N PHE A 39 -5.02 -1.40 -2.21
CA PHE A 39 -4.27 -2.32 -1.36
C PHE A 39 -3.22 -1.65 -0.49
N LEU A 40 -2.68 -0.47 -0.88
CA LEU A 40 -1.74 0.30 -0.05
C LEU A 40 -2.42 1.35 0.83
N SER A 41 -3.65 1.08 1.27
CA SER A 41 -4.40 1.99 2.15
C SER A 41 -4.17 1.64 3.61
N VAL A 42 -3.96 2.64 4.45
CA VAL A 42 -3.84 2.49 5.91
C VAL A 42 -4.87 3.42 6.54
N ARG A 43 -5.68 2.89 7.44
CA ARG A 43 -6.68 3.67 8.18
C ARG A 43 -6.70 3.20 9.62
N VAL A 44 -6.44 4.11 10.54
CA VAL A 44 -6.65 3.90 11.97
C VAL A 44 -8.01 4.47 12.32
N THR A 45 -8.84 3.69 12.99
CA THR A 45 -10.05 4.17 13.66
C THR A 45 -9.95 3.87 15.14
N THR A 46 -10.87 4.42 15.94
CA THR A 46 -10.90 4.22 17.40
C THR A 46 -11.00 2.75 17.82
N THR A 47 -11.54 1.90 16.94
CA THR A 47 -11.78 0.47 17.22
C THR A 47 -10.88 -0.45 16.43
N ALA A 48 -10.44 -0.07 15.23
CA ALA A 48 -9.70 -0.97 14.34
C ALA A 48 -8.64 -0.27 13.49
N LEU A 49 -7.52 -0.97 13.32
CA LEU A 49 -6.50 -0.69 12.32
C LEU A 49 -6.81 -1.46 11.03
N TRP A 50 -6.93 -0.74 9.93
CA TRP A 50 -7.10 -1.30 8.59
C TRP A 50 -5.83 -1.11 7.78
N GLN A 51 -5.33 -2.21 7.21
CA GLN A 51 -4.20 -2.23 6.28
C GLN A 51 -4.58 -2.97 5.00
N GLY A 52 -4.76 -2.21 3.92
CA GLY A 52 -5.21 -2.69 2.62
C GLY A 52 -6.61 -3.31 2.67
N GLY A 53 -6.66 -4.64 2.81
CA GLY A 53 -7.88 -5.41 3.00
C GLY A 53 -7.99 -6.10 4.37
N GLU A 54 -6.94 -6.05 5.18
CA GLU A 54 -6.91 -6.71 6.49
C GLU A 54 -7.34 -5.75 7.60
N ARG A 55 -8.18 -6.24 8.52
CA ARG A 55 -8.64 -5.53 9.71
C ARG A 55 -8.00 -6.15 10.96
N LEU A 56 -7.42 -5.33 11.81
CA LEU A 56 -6.91 -5.68 13.13
C LEU A 56 -7.63 -4.83 14.18
N GLU A 57 -8.23 -5.46 15.18
CA GLU A 57 -8.85 -4.72 16.29
C GLU A 57 -7.78 -4.01 17.11
N VAL A 58 -7.99 -2.73 17.43
CA VAL A 58 -7.09 -1.94 18.29
C VAL A 58 -6.95 -2.59 19.66
N GLU A 59 -8.01 -3.26 20.14
CA GLU A 59 -8.00 -3.94 21.43
C GLU A 59 -6.95 -5.05 21.54
N ARG A 60 -6.57 -5.65 20.41
CA ARG A 60 -5.54 -6.69 20.33
C ARG A 60 -4.14 -6.13 20.29
N ILE A 61 -3.95 -4.82 20.17
CA ILE A 61 -2.62 -4.21 20.15
C ILE A 61 -2.20 -4.01 21.61
N ALA A 62 -1.14 -4.70 22.02
CA ALA A 62 -0.58 -4.60 23.36
C ALA A 62 0.53 -3.54 23.43
N GLU A 63 1.39 -3.50 22.40
CA GLU A 63 2.57 -2.63 22.41
C GLU A 63 2.96 -2.22 20.99
N ILE A 64 3.50 -1.00 20.89
CA ILE A 64 3.84 -0.31 19.63
C ILE A 64 5.30 0.16 19.60
N ASP A 65 5.88 0.44 20.77
CA ASP A 65 7.20 1.02 20.92
C ASP A 65 8.19 -0.09 21.34
N ASP A 66 9.41 -0.01 20.83
CA ASP A 66 10.52 -0.95 21.12
C ASP A 66 10.23 -2.43 20.87
N VAL A 67 9.28 -2.73 19.96
CA VAL A 67 8.98 -4.10 19.54
C VAL A 67 10.00 -4.54 18.49
N GLU A 68 10.81 -5.54 18.80
CA GLU A 68 11.70 -6.16 17.82
C GLU A 68 10.92 -7.19 16.98
N ALA A 69 11.02 -7.10 15.65
CA ALA A 69 10.39 -8.05 14.73
C ALA A 69 11.41 -9.09 14.22
N PRO A 70 11.26 -10.37 14.59
CA PRO A 70 12.07 -11.44 14.02
C PRO A 70 11.95 -11.50 12.48
N PRO A 71 12.98 -12.00 11.78
CA PRO A 71 12.89 -12.23 10.33
C PRO A 71 11.75 -13.21 10.02
N GLY A 72 10.95 -12.89 9.00
CA GLY A 72 9.77 -13.68 8.63
C GLY A 72 8.51 -13.33 9.41
N THR A 73 8.53 -12.28 10.22
CA THR A 73 7.33 -11.75 10.88
C THR A 73 6.24 -11.44 9.84
N ARG A 74 5.01 -11.84 10.16
CA ARG A 74 3.86 -11.66 9.27
C ARG A 74 3.57 -10.18 9.05
N VAL A 75 3.55 -9.76 7.79
CA VAL A 75 3.17 -8.40 7.40
C VAL A 75 1.64 -8.31 7.30
N LEU A 76 1.08 -7.27 7.92
CA LEU A 76 -0.35 -6.97 7.85
C LEU A 76 -0.76 -6.54 6.44
N GLY A 77 -1.96 -6.88 6.00
CA GLY A 77 -2.46 -6.62 4.65
C GLY A 77 -2.18 -7.73 3.63
N GLY A 78 -1.70 -8.89 4.09
CA GLY A 78 -1.56 -10.11 3.27
C GLY A 78 -0.41 -10.12 2.26
N GLY A 79 0.50 -9.14 2.32
CA GLY A 79 1.68 -9.10 1.47
C GLY A 79 2.80 -10.02 1.97
N LEU A 80 3.70 -10.41 1.06
CA LEU A 80 4.93 -11.15 1.40
C LEU A 80 5.99 -10.29 2.11
N GLY A 81 5.77 -8.98 2.18
CA GLY A 81 6.72 -8.02 2.71
C GLY A 81 6.13 -6.61 2.77
N VAL A 82 6.83 -5.71 3.45
CA VAL A 82 6.44 -4.30 3.55
C VAL A 82 6.55 -3.64 2.17
N PRO A 83 5.52 -2.91 1.71
CA PRO A 83 5.55 -2.23 0.42
C PRO A 83 6.73 -1.25 0.31
N ARG A 84 7.35 -1.17 -0.87
CA ARG A 84 8.43 -0.19 -1.11
C ARG A 84 7.96 1.24 -0.81
N LYS A 85 8.82 2.01 -0.12
CA LYS A 85 8.58 3.40 0.34
C LYS A 85 7.61 3.55 1.51
N PHE A 86 7.23 2.45 2.17
CA PHE A 86 6.49 2.49 3.42
C PHE A 86 7.44 2.11 4.56
N ALA A 87 7.25 2.74 5.71
CA ALA A 87 7.96 2.40 6.92
C ALA A 87 7.29 1.19 7.59
N GLU A 88 8.12 0.28 8.09
CA GLU A 88 7.67 -0.83 8.91
C GLU A 88 7.47 -0.38 10.36
N VAL A 89 6.41 -0.89 10.98
CA VAL A 89 6.03 -0.59 12.35
C VAL A 89 5.67 -1.92 13.02
N PRO A 90 6.61 -2.53 13.76
CA PRO A 90 6.34 -3.76 14.49
C PRO A 90 5.34 -3.50 15.61
N LEU A 91 4.35 -4.38 15.73
CA LEU A 91 3.29 -4.33 16.72
C LEU A 91 3.29 -5.65 17.48
N ARG A 92 3.23 -5.58 18.82
CA ARG A 92 2.99 -6.75 19.65
C ARG A 92 1.50 -6.85 19.95
N LEU A 93 0.93 -8.02 19.70
CA LEU A 93 -0.46 -8.30 19.99
C LEU A 93 -0.63 -8.80 21.43
N THR A 94 -1.86 -8.74 21.93
CA THR A 94 -2.25 -9.22 23.26
C THR A 94 -2.06 -10.73 23.44
N ASP A 95 -2.01 -11.49 22.35
CA ASP A 95 -1.69 -12.92 22.35
C ASP A 95 -0.17 -13.19 22.37
N GLY A 96 0.66 -12.15 22.41
CA GLY A 96 2.12 -12.23 22.40
C GLY A 96 2.74 -12.31 21.01
N THR A 97 1.93 -12.40 19.95
CA THR A 97 2.42 -12.46 18.57
C THR A 97 2.92 -11.10 18.11
N VAL A 98 4.04 -11.07 17.38
CA VAL A 98 4.53 -9.86 16.71
C VAL A 98 4.02 -9.86 15.27
N VAL A 99 3.50 -8.73 14.82
CA VAL A 99 3.07 -8.50 13.43
C VAL A 99 3.68 -7.20 12.91
N LEU A 100 3.96 -7.15 11.61
CA LEU A 100 4.52 -5.96 10.97
C LEU A 100 3.40 -5.15 10.33
N ALA A 101 3.07 -4.02 10.95
CA ALA A 101 2.29 -2.97 10.31
C ALA A 101 3.18 -2.15 9.38
N TRP A 102 2.54 -1.40 8.49
CA TRP A 102 3.24 -0.45 7.65
C TRP A 102 2.42 0.82 7.42
N ALA A 103 3.12 1.93 7.23
CA ALA A 103 2.52 3.21 6.89
C ALA A 103 3.47 4.04 6.03
N ARG A 104 2.92 4.94 5.20
CA ARG A 104 3.76 5.81 4.36
C ARG A 104 4.61 6.73 5.23
N ASP A 105 4.02 7.19 6.33
CA ASP A 105 4.70 7.91 7.40
C ASP A 105 4.59 7.06 8.67
N GLY A 106 5.70 6.40 9.03
CA GLY A 106 5.75 5.53 10.21
C GLY A 106 5.73 6.32 11.52
N ALA A 107 6.19 7.57 11.54
CA ALA A 107 6.21 8.39 12.75
C ALA A 107 4.80 8.87 13.09
N ALA A 108 4.12 9.48 12.10
CA ALA A 108 2.73 9.93 12.26
C ALA A 108 1.78 8.77 12.57
N PHE A 109 2.04 7.58 11.99
CA PHE A 109 1.25 6.40 12.29
C PHE A 109 1.42 5.89 13.73
N ARG A 110 2.66 5.83 14.24
CA ARG A 110 2.91 5.48 15.64
C ARG A 110 2.23 6.46 16.58
N GLU A 111 2.29 7.76 16.28
CA GLU A 111 1.63 8.79 17.08
C GLU A 111 0.11 8.63 17.12
N ALA A 112 -0.54 8.45 15.95
CA ALA A 112 -1.98 8.22 15.88
C ALA A 112 -2.42 6.94 16.62
N LEU A 113 -1.61 5.87 16.56
CA LEU A 113 -1.88 4.66 17.33
C LEU A 113 -1.74 4.89 18.85
N ARG A 114 -0.73 5.64 19.29
CA ARG A 114 -0.58 5.99 20.72
C ARG A 114 -1.77 6.79 21.23
N GLU A 115 -2.22 7.77 20.45
CA GLU A 115 -3.41 8.56 20.78
C GLU A 115 -4.64 7.65 20.91
N THR A 116 -4.85 6.77 19.94
CA THR A 116 -5.99 5.83 19.95
C THR A 116 -5.94 4.86 21.13
N LEU A 117 -4.76 4.38 21.52
CA LEU A 117 -4.60 3.48 22.68
C LEU A 117 -4.77 4.21 24.01
N ARG A 118 -4.41 5.51 24.09
CA ARG A 118 -4.66 6.32 25.28
C ARG A 118 -6.15 6.57 25.49
N ASP A 119 -6.89 6.90 24.43
CA ASP A 119 -8.34 7.15 24.48
C ASP A 119 -9.16 5.92 24.90
N ARG A 120 -8.56 4.73 24.86
CA ARG A 120 -9.17 3.48 25.35
C ARG A 120 -9.14 3.35 26.89
N THR A 121 -8.20 4.02 27.55
CA THR A 121 -7.94 3.88 29.01
C THR A 121 -8.82 4.83 29.80
#